data_AF-A0A2A2E1S6-F1
#
_entry.id   AF-A0A2A2E1S6-F1
#
_cell.length_a   1.000
_cell.length_b   1.000
_cell.length_c   1.000
_cell.angle_alpha   90.00
_cell.angle_beta   90.00
_cell.angle_gamma   90.00
#
_symmetry.space_group_name_H-M   'P 1'
#
loop_
_entity.id
_entity.type
_entity.pdbx_description
1 polymer ?
#
loop_
_entity_poly.entity_id
_entity_poly.type
_entity_poly.pdbx_seq_one_letter_code
_entity_poly.pdbx_strand_id
1 'polypeptide(L)'
;MLWPGTLIGAGAGFAIASIPGAMLGALLGQALDRRLHLQSWAHLWEKFGGRSVLRNDELLFVLLGRLAKSDGRVVDGHIQQARQEMRSLEMTESAQRRAIAAFNRGKSGHDRLRGYLRRLSAQPHAAEGVLRACWRMVWADGRAGSNERELIAQWGKWLGWTSHQVQALASDYEPQKRPLVTGSITYQDALRLLGVSATSEPAQIKRAYRRLLSRHHPDKIAGSGATALQVREATDKTRELHTAYTLIRERRDFR
;
A
#
# COMPACT_ATOMS: atom_id res chain seq x y z
N MET A 1 -4.87 40.69 -4.78
CA MET A 1 -5.98 40.30 -3.89
C MET A 1 -7.27 40.57 -4.65
N LEU A 2 -7.86 39.54 -5.24
CA LEU A 2 -9.09 39.69 -6.03
C LEU A 2 -10.26 39.36 -5.11
N TRP A 3 -11.25 40.25 -5.08
CA TRP A 3 -12.48 40.14 -4.30
C TRP A 3 -13.54 39.56 -5.25
N PRO A 4 -13.68 38.22 -5.31
CA PRO A 4 -14.47 37.57 -6.35
C PRO A 4 -15.96 37.92 -6.22
N GLY A 5 -16.47 38.07 -5.00
CA GLY A 5 -17.83 38.53 -4.75
C GLY A 5 -18.05 39.96 -5.20
N THR A 6 -17.10 40.87 -4.94
CA THR A 6 -17.18 42.27 -5.42
C THR A 6 -17.23 42.35 -6.95
N LEU A 7 -16.42 41.58 -7.66
CA LEU A 7 -16.37 41.59 -9.13
C LEU A 7 -17.62 40.97 -9.77
N ILE A 8 -18.08 39.82 -9.25
CA ILE A 8 -19.32 39.18 -9.72
C ILE A 8 -20.52 40.06 -9.41
N GLY A 9 -20.57 40.64 -8.21
CA GLY A 9 -21.62 41.57 -7.80
C GLY A 9 -21.65 42.83 -8.66
N ALA A 10 -20.49 43.44 -8.94
CA ALA A 10 -20.40 44.61 -9.82
C ALA A 10 -20.87 44.29 -11.25
N GLY A 11 -20.46 43.15 -11.80
CA GLY A 11 -20.87 42.72 -13.15
C GLY A 11 -22.37 42.41 -13.26
N ALA A 12 -22.92 41.67 -12.30
CA ALA A 12 -24.35 41.36 -12.25
C ALA A 12 -25.19 42.64 -12.02
N GLY A 13 -24.74 43.52 -11.12
CA GLY A 13 -25.37 44.81 -10.88
C GLY A 13 -25.36 45.72 -12.11
N PHE A 14 -24.25 45.73 -12.85
CA PHE A 14 -24.14 46.47 -14.11
C PHE A 14 -25.13 45.99 -15.16
N ALA A 15 -25.34 44.68 -15.28
CA ALA A 15 -26.27 44.11 -16.24
C ALA A 15 -27.75 44.47 -15.94
N ILE A 16 -28.10 44.69 -14.67
CA ILE A 16 -29.47 44.98 -14.25
C ILE A 16 -29.78 46.48 -14.31
N ALA A 17 -28.85 47.33 -13.86
CA ALA A 17 -29.11 48.77 -13.69
C ALA A 17 -27.91 49.65 -14.06
N SER A 18 -27.04 49.19 -14.96
CA SER A 18 -25.90 49.93 -15.49
C SER A 18 -24.98 50.47 -14.37
N ILE A 19 -24.49 51.71 -14.46
CA ILE A 19 -23.49 52.25 -13.51
C ILE A 19 -24.00 52.25 -12.05
N PRO A 20 -25.22 52.72 -11.73
CA PRO A 20 -25.76 52.64 -10.36
C PRO A 20 -25.85 51.21 -9.85
N GLY A 21 -26.28 50.27 -10.70
CA GLY A 21 -26.37 48.85 -10.36
C GLY A 21 -25.00 48.23 -10.08
N ALA A 22 -23.97 48.60 -10.85
CA ALA A 22 -22.60 48.13 -10.64
C ALA A 22 -22.03 48.57 -9.29
N MET A 23 -22.30 49.81 -8.88
CA MET A 23 -21.87 50.33 -7.58
C MET A 23 -22.54 49.57 -6.42
N LEU A 24 -23.86 49.36 -6.51
CA LEU A 24 -24.62 48.65 -5.48
C LEU A 24 -24.23 47.17 -5.43
N GLY A 25 -24.05 46.54 -6.59
CA GLY A 25 -23.57 45.16 -6.72
C GLY A 25 -22.16 44.96 -6.18
N ALA A 26 -21.25 45.92 -6.41
CA ALA A 26 -19.91 45.90 -5.82
C ALA A 26 -19.95 45.97 -4.29
N LEU A 27 -20.78 46.85 -3.72
CA LEU A 27 -20.93 47.00 -2.27
C LEU A 27 -21.48 45.73 -1.60
N LEU A 28 -22.51 45.12 -2.20
CA LEU A 28 -23.07 43.86 -1.72
C LEU A 28 -22.08 42.70 -1.85
N GLY A 29 -21.37 42.63 -2.97
CA GLY A 29 -20.32 41.64 -3.20
C GLY A 29 -19.16 41.77 -2.19
N GLN A 30 -18.78 42.98 -1.84
CA GLN A 30 -17.73 43.25 -0.85
C GLN A 30 -18.15 42.88 0.58
N ALA A 31 -19.42 43.12 0.93
CA ALA A 31 -19.97 42.68 2.21
C ALA A 31 -20.00 41.14 2.32
N LEU A 32 -20.31 40.46 1.22
CA LEU A 32 -20.28 38.99 1.12
C LEU A 32 -18.85 38.45 1.24
N ASP A 33 -17.89 39.05 0.55
CA ASP A 33 -16.48 38.67 0.60
C ASP A 33 -15.90 38.84 2.02
N ARG A 34 -16.30 39.89 2.76
CA ARG A 34 -15.93 40.08 4.17
C ARG A 34 -16.55 39.04 5.10
N ARG A 35 -17.84 38.69 4.90
CA ARG A 35 -18.52 37.69 5.72
C ARG A 35 -18.03 36.26 5.46
N LEU A 36 -17.62 35.95 4.24
CA LEU A 36 -17.17 34.61 3.84
C LEU A 36 -15.64 34.46 3.77
N HIS A 37 -14.88 35.51 4.12
CA HIS A 37 -13.42 35.54 4.10
C HIS A 37 -12.81 35.09 2.76
N LEU A 38 -13.49 35.42 1.65
CA LEU A 38 -13.13 35.00 0.29
C LEU A 38 -12.01 35.89 -0.26
N GLN A 39 -10.79 35.64 0.19
CA GLN A 39 -9.61 36.43 -0.19
C GLN A 39 -8.98 36.01 -1.54
N SER A 40 -9.48 34.93 -2.16
CA SER A 40 -8.95 34.40 -3.42
C SER A 40 -10.02 33.64 -4.22
N TRP A 41 -9.99 33.81 -5.55
CA TRP A 41 -10.78 33.00 -6.50
C TRP A 41 -10.59 31.50 -6.29
N ALA A 42 -9.40 31.07 -5.84
CA ALA A 42 -9.11 29.66 -5.55
C ALA A 42 -10.06 29.06 -4.50
N HIS A 43 -10.40 29.80 -3.44
CA HIS A 43 -11.30 29.32 -2.38
C HIS A 43 -12.77 29.27 -2.80
N LEU A 44 -13.19 30.15 -3.71
CA LEU A 44 -14.55 30.10 -4.27
C LEU A 44 -14.74 28.84 -5.12
N TRP A 45 -13.74 28.49 -5.94
CA TRP A 45 -13.75 27.28 -6.73
C TRP A 45 -13.67 26.01 -5.88
N GLU A 46 -12.91 25.99 -4.77
CA GLU A 46 -12.93 24.86 -3.82
C GLU A 46 -14.32 24.60 -3.23
N LYS A 47 -15.07 25.65 -2.90
CA LYS A 47 -16.38 25.53 -2.23
C LYS A 47 -17.52 25.15 -3.19
N PHE A 48 -17.41 25.46 -4.48
CA PHE A 48 -18.43 25.18 -5.50
C PHE A 48 -18.19 23.88 -6.32
N GLY A 49 -17.20 23.06 -5.96
CA GLY A 49 -16.96 21.76 -6.61
C GLY A 49 -15.66 21.64 -7.40
N GLY A 50 -14.69 22.52 -7.15
CA GLY A 50 -13.31 22.38 -7.60
C GLY A 50 -12.67 21.18 -6.94
N ARG A 51 -12.53 20.09 -7.71
CA ARG A 51 -11.74 18.89 -7.40
C ARG A 51 -10.56 19.24 -6.49
N SER A 52 -10.58 18.80 -5.23
CA SER A 52 -9.39 18.89 -4.37
C SER A 52 -8.24 18.30 -5.17
N VAL A 53 -7.24 19.09 -5.53
CA VAL A 53 -6.03 18.55 -6.15
C VAL A 53 -5.41 17.68 -5.08
N LEU A 54 -5.69 16.37 -5.12
CA LEU A 54 -4.95 15.41 -4.33
C LEU A 54 -3.48 15.67 -4.65
N ARG A 55 -2.74 16.13 -3.64
CA ARG A 55 -1.29 16.18 -3.75
C ARG A 55 -0.78 14.76 -4.01
N ASN A 56 0.36 14.64 -4.69
CA ASN A 56 0.88 13.33 -5.11
C ASN A 56 1.09 12.38 -3.91
N ASP A 57 1.50 12.92 -2.76
CA ASP A 57 1.63 12.18 -1.49
C ASP A 57 0.27 11.65 -1.01
N GLU A 58 -0.78 12.48 -1.00
CA GLU A 58 -2.13 12.03 -0.61
C GLU A 58 -2.70 10.98 -1.56
N LEU A 59 -2.50 11.13 -2.87
CA LEU A 59 -2.95 10.16 -3.86
C LEU A 59 -2.36 8.78 -3.58
N LEU A 60 -1.05 8.70 -3.32
CA LEU A 60 -0.40 7.44 -2.95
C LEU A 60 -1.13 6.78 -1.77
N PHE A 61 -1.32 7.50 -0.67
CA PHE A 61 -1.95 6.91 0.52
C PHE A 61 -3.42 6.52 0.32
N VAL A 62 -4.18 7.24 -0.53
CA VAL A 62 -5.53 6.78 -0.95
C VAL A 62 -5.46 5.42 -1.65
N LEU A 63 -4.50 5.24 -2.57
CA LEU A 63 -4.31 3.97 -3.29
C LEU A 63 -3.94 2.85 -2.32
N LEU A 64 -2.96 3.09 -1.45
CA LEU A 64 -2.52 2.13 -0.44
C LEU A 64 -3.66 1.70 0.49
N GLY A 65 -4.49 2.65 0.93
CA GLY A 65 -5.66 2.36 1.77
C GLY A 65 -6.73 1.53 1.07
N ARG A 66 -6.95 1.78 -0.23
CA ARG A 66 -7.89 0.98 -1.05
C ARG A 66 -7.37 -0.44 -1.25
N LEU A 67 -6.08 -0.57 -1.53
CA LEU A 67 -5.42 -1.85 -1.74
C LEU A 67 -5.49 -2.71 -0.47
N ALA A 68 -5.09 -2.14 0.67
CA ALA A 68 -5.09 -2.81 1.97
C ALA A 68 -6.48 -3.29 2.44
N LYS A 69 -7.56 -2.74 1.87
CA LYS A 69 -8.95 -3.10 2.19
C LYS A 69 -9.58 -4.04 1.15
N SER A 70 -8.99 -4.15 -0.03
CA SER A 70 -9.62 -4.82 -1.19
C SER A 70 -9.91 -6.30 -0.96
N ASP A 71 -9.04 -7.00 -0.23
CA ASP A 71 -9.20 -8.43 0.10
C ASP A 71 -9.80 -8.67 1.51
N GLY A 72 -10.45 -7.66 2.09
CA GLY A 72 -11.24 -7.82 3.31
C GLY A 72 -10.77 -6.94 4.45
N ARG A 73 -10.02 -7.48 5.42
CA ARG A 73 -9.58 -6.72 6.60
C ARG A 73 -8.17 -6.16 6.40
N VAL A 74 -7.96 -4.94 6.86
CA VAL A 74 -6.61 -4.37 6.92
C VAL A 74 -5.83 -5.09 8.02
N VAL A 75 -4.68 -5.67 7.67
CA VAL A 75 -3.80 -6.37 8.62
C VAL A 75 -2.63 -5.49 9.05
N ASP A 76 -1.94 -5.87 10.13
CA ASP A 76 -0.84 -5.09 10.69
C ASP A 76 0.30 -4.85 9.68
N GLY A 77 0.55 -5.82 8.79
CA GLY A 77 1.53 -5.68 7.70
C GLY A 77 1.27 -4.46 6.81
N HIS A 78 0.02 -4.22 6.44
CA HIS A 78 -0.37 -3.05 5.64
C HIS A 78 -0.11 -1.72 6.38
N ILE A 79 -0.40 -1.69 7.68
CA ILE A 79 -0.18 -0.50 8.52
C ILE A 79 1.31 -0.21 8.67
N GLN A 80 2.13 -1.24 8.90
CA GLN A 80 3.57 -1.08 9.01
C GLN A 80 4.18 -0.63 7.67
N GLN A 81 3.75 -1.21 6.55
CA GLN A 81 4.21 -0.80 5.24
C GLN A 81 3.82 0.66 4.94
N ALA A 82 2.58 1.07 5.23
CA ALA A 82 2.17 2.47 5.08
C ALA A 82 3.05 3.43 5.90
N ARG A 83 3.39 3.06 7.15
CA ARG A 83 4.30 3.85 8.00
C ARG A 83 5.71 3.90 7.43
N GLN A 84 6.19 2.82 6.81
CA GLN A 84 7.48 2.79 6.15
C GLN A 84 7.52 3.72 4.94
N GLU A 85 6.46 3.76 4.13
CA GLU A 85 6.37 4.72 3.02
C GLU A 85 6.36 6.18 3.53
N MET A 86 5.69 6.47 4.66
CA MET A 86 5.75 7.81 5.25
C MET A 86 7.17 8.20 5.68
N ARG A 87 7.95 7.24 6.18
CA ARG A 87 9.35 7.46 6.55
C ARG A 87 10.26 7.62 5.34
N SER A 88 10.09 6.81 4.30
CA SER A 88 10.92 6.90 3.07
C SER A 88 10.68 8.20 2.29
N LEU A 89 9.47 8.76 2.39
CA LEU A 89 9.12 10.06 1.83
C LEU A 89 9.49 11.24 2.75
N GLU A 90 10.16 10.98 3.88
CA GLU A 90 10.59 11.98 4.86
C GLU A 90 9.46 12.95 5.29
N MET A 91 8.26 12.40 5.48
CA MET A 91 7.07 13.21 5.72
C MET A 91 7.11 13.89 7.08
N THR A 92 6.87 15.21 7.10
CA THR A 92 6.61 15.96 8.34
C THR A 92 5.35 15.48 9.04
N GLU A 93 5.20 15.75 10.35
CA GLU A 93 4.00 15.33 11.10
C GLU A 93 2.69 15.79 10.47
N SER A 94 2.64 17.02 9.97
CA SER A 94 1.43 17.54 9.30
C SER A 94 1.10 16.74 8.04
N ALA A 95 2.12 16.33 7.28
CA ALA A 95 1.98 15.52 6.08
C ALA A 95 1.57 14.09 6.44
N GLN A 96 2.14 13.52 7.50
CA GLN A 96 1.73 12.20 8.01
C GLN A 96 0.25 12.19 8.42
N ARG A 97 -0.25 13.22 9.09
CA ARG A 97 -1.69 13.32 9.43
C ARG A 97 -2.58 13.32 8.19
N ARG A 98 -2.19 14.07 7.14
CA ARG A 98 -2.93 14.06 5.85
C ARG A 98 -2.84 12.71 5.15
N ALA A 99 -1.68 12.06 5.16
CA ALA A 99 -1.47 10.72 4.62
C ALA A 99 -2.36 9.67 5.32
N ILE A 100 -2.45 9.73 6.66
CA ILE A 100 -3.33 8.85 7.44
C ILE A 100 -4.80 9.09 7.07
N ALA A 101 -5.23 10.36 6.94
CA ALA A 101 -6.59 10.68 6.51
C ALA A 101 -6.86 10.20 5.07
N ALA A 102 -5.91 10.35 4.17
CA ALA A 102 -5.95 9.84 2.79
C ALA A 102 -6.06 8.32 2.75
N PHE A 103 -5.26 7.60 3.53
CA PHE A 103 -5.34 6.15 3.68
C PHE A 103 -6.71 5.71 4.18
N ASN A 104 -7.23 6.39 5.22
CA ASN A 104 -8.54 6.10 5.76
C ASN A 104 -9.68 6.31 4.75
N ARG A 105 -9.60 7.36 3.95
CA ARG A 105 -10.52 7.64 2.85
C ARG A 105 -10.45 6.55 1.77
N GLY A 106 -9.24 6.14 1.40
CA GLY A 106 -8.98 5.11 0.39
C GLY A 106 -9.66 3.77 0.68
N LYS A 107 -9.72 3.37 1.96
CA LYS A 107 -10.43 2.16 2.42
C LYS A 107 -11.91 2.14 2.01
N SER A 108 -12.54 3.30 1.83
CA SER A 108 -13.96 3.36 1.47
C SER A 108 -14.24 3.03 0.00
N GLY A 109 -13.23 3.11 -0.88
CA GLY A 109 -13.37 2.77 -2.30
C GLY A 109 -14.07 3.82 -3.17
N HIS A 110 -14.64 4.89 -2.60
CA HIS A 110 -15.51 5.83 -3.33
C HIS A 110 -14.77 6.86 -4.20
N ASP A 111 -13.46 7.08 -4.00
CA ASP A 111 -12.73 8.10 -4.74
C ASP A 111 -12.58 7.75 -6.24
N ARG A 112 -12.82 8.75 -7.09
CA ARG A 112 -12.63 8.69 -8.55
C ARG A 112 -11.16 8.90 -8.92
N LEU A 113 -10.35 7.85 -8.85
CA LEU A 113 -8.89 7.89 -9.02
C LEU A 113 -8.42 8.15 -10.46
N ARG A 114 -9.20 7.74 -11.47
CA ARG A 114 -8.81 7.78 -12.90
C ARG A 114 -8.29 9.14 -13.35
N GLY A 115 -8.96 10.23 -12.94
CA GLY A 115 -8.57 11.59 -13.33
C GLY A 115 -7.23 12.04 -12.72
N TYR A 116 -6.95 11.61 -11.48
CA TYR A 116 -5.69 11.93 -10.80
C TYR A 116 -4.53 11.13 -11.39
N LEU A 117 -4.73 9.82 -11.61
CA LEU A 117 -3.73 8.94 -12.20
C LEU A 117 -3.39 9.33 -13.64
N ARG A 118 -4.37 9.73 -14.45
CA ARG A 118 -4.12 10.27 -15.80
C ARG A 118 -3.35 11.59 -15.82
N ARG A 119 -3.35 12.37 -14.75
CA ARG A 119 -2.47 13.56 -14.65
C ARG A 119 -1.05 13.14 -14.25
N LEU A 120 -0.94 12.15 -13.36
CA LEU A 120 0.34 11.61 -12.92
C LEU A 120 1.08 10.86 -14.04
N SER A 121 0.38 10.36 -15.06
CA SER A 121 1.00 9.70 -16.22
C SER A 121 1.99 10.59 -16.98
N ALA A 122 1.87 11.92 -16.87
CA ALA A 122 2.83 12.87 -17.44
C ALA A 122 4.18 12.91 -16.70
N GLN A 123 4.28 12.23 -15.54
CA GLN A 123 5.49 12.16 -14.71
C GLN A 123 5.89 10.68 -14.53
N PRO A 124 6.65 10.10 -15.48
CA PRO A 124 6.93 8.66 -15.51
C PRO A 124 7.57 8.11 -14.23
N HIS A 125 8.56 8.82 -13.67
CA HIS A 125 9.22 8.41 -12.42
C HIS A 125 8.28 8.42 -11.21
N ALA A 126 7.37 9.41 -11.12
CA ALA A 126 6.41 9.47 -10.04
C ALA A 126 5.33 8.37 -10.19
N ALA A 127 4.88 8.12 -11.41
CA ALA A 127 3.96 7.01 -11.73
C ALA A 127 4.55 5.65 -11.36
N GLU A 128 5.81 5.42 -11.73
CA GLU A 128 6.56 4.21 -11.36
C GLU A 128 6.68 4.08 -9.83
N GLY A 129 7.06 5.15 -9.14
CA GLY A 129 7.19 5.17 -7.68
C GLY A 129 5.89 4.78 -6.97
N VAL A 130 4.75 5.26 -7.47
CA VAL A 130 3.42 4.88 -6.97
C VAL A 130 3.14 3.39 -7.18
N LEU A 131 3.39 2.85 -8.38
CA LEU A 131 3.16 1.43 -8.67
C LEU A 131 4.07 0.53 -7.80
N ARG A 132 5.34 0.91 -7.64
CA ARG A 132 6.28 0.20 -6.77
C ARG A 132 5.85 0.20 -5.31
N ALA A 133 5.36 1.33 -4.80
CA ALA A 133 4.80 1.40 -3.44
C ALA A 133 3.53 0.55 -3.30
N CYS A 134 2.68 0.49 -4.33
CA CYS A 134 1.51 -0.40 -4.33
C CYS A 134 1.95 -1.88 -4.26
N TRP A 135 2.96 -2.29 -5.04
CA TRP A 135 3.47 -3.66 -4.95
C TRP A 135 4.09 -4.00 -3.60
N ARG A 136 4.83 -3.09 -2.97
CA ARG A 136 5.33 -3.29 -1.60
C ARG A 136 4.20 -3.46 -0.58
N MET A 137 3.09 -2.74 -0.75
CA MET A 137 1.89 -2.89 0.08
C MET A 137 1.23 -4.25 -0.07
N VAL A 138 1.02 -4.70 -1.31
CA VAL A 138 0.45 -6.03 -1.59
C VAL A 138 1.29 -7.16 -1.01
N TRP A 139 2.62 -7.02 -1.05
CA TRP A 139 3.50 -8.07 -0.52
C TRP A 139 3.76 -7.98 0.99
N ALA A 140 3.23 -6.96 1.68
CA ALA A 140 3.49 -6.74 3.10
C ALA A 140 2.98 -7.86 4.02
N ASP A 141 2.01 -8.66 3.56
CA ASP A 141 1.48 -9.84 4.27
C ASP A 141 1.94 -11.18 3.65
N GLY A 142 2.81 -11.10 2.65
CA GLY A 142 3.41 -12.23 1.95
C GLY A 142 2.54 -12.89 0.88
N ARG A 143 1.38 -12.32 0.48
CA ARG A 143 0.58 -12.84 -0.63
C ARG A 143 -0.07 -11.72 -1.44
N ALA A 144 0.21 -11.69 -2.74
CA ALA A 144 -0.59 -10.90 -3.66
C ALA A 144 -1.93 -11.56 -3.99
N GLY A 145 -3.05 -10.94 -3.60
CA GLY A 145 -4.39 -11.38 -3.97
C GLY A 145 -4.72 -11.17 -5.46
N SER A 146 -5.81 -11.76 -5.95
CA SER A 146 -6.27 -11.53 -7.33
C SER A 146 -6.82 -10.11 -7.51
N ASN A 147 -7.61 -9.62 -6.56
CA ASN A 147 -8.27 -8.31 -6.65
C ASN A 147 -7.25 -7.17 -6.58
N GLU A 148 -6.24 -7.30 -5.72
CA GLU A 148 -5.15 -6.33 -5.60
C GLU A 148 -4.36 -6.20 -6.90
N ARG A 149 -4.05 -7.33 -7.55
CA ARG A 149 -3.37 -7.35 -8.84
C ARG A 149 -4.21 -6.70 -9.94
N GLU A 150 -5.51 -6.95 -9.94
CA GLU A 150 -6.43 -6.31 -10.88
C GLU A 150 -6.50 -4.78 -10.67
N LEU A 151 -6.55 -4.33 -9.42
CA LEU A 151 -6.50 -2.91 -9.08
C LEU A 151 -5.20 -2.25 -9.57
N ILE A 152 -4.05 -2.86 -9.29
CA ILE A 152 -2.75 -2.32 -9.72
C ILE A 152 -2.65 -2.31 -11.25
N ALA A 153 -3.10 -3.36 -11.93
CA ALA A 153 -3.13 -3.40 -13.40
C ALA A 153 -4.03 -2.29 -13.98
N GLN A 154 -5.21 -2.07 -13.38
CA GLN A 154 -6.12 -1.01 -13.78
C GLN A 154 -5.50 0.38 -13.56
N TRP A 155 -4.84 0.61 -12.43
CA TRP A 155 -4.16 1.88 -12.16
C TRP A 155 -2.97 2.11 -13.09
N GLY A 156 -2.21 1.05 -13.38
CA GLY A 156 -1.13 1.07 -14.37
C GLY A 156 -1.63 1.53 -15.73
N LYS A 157 -2.76 1.00 -16.21
CA LYS A 157 -3.40 1.46 -17.46
C LYS A 157 -3.73 2.94 -17.44
N TRP A 158 -4.22 3.47 -16.32
CA TRP A 158 -4.51 4.91 -16.18
C TRP A 158 -3.26 5.78 -16.06
N LEU A 159 -2.16 5.20 -15.57
CA LEU A 159 -0.83 5.81 -15.52
C LEU A 159 -0.08 5.74 -16.86
N GLY A 160 -0.66 5.09 -17.88
CA GLY A 160 -0.03 4.92 -19.20
C GLY A 160 0.93 3.74 -19.30
N TRP A 161 0.91 2.83 -18.32
CA TRP A 161 1.73 1.62 -18.30
C TRP A 161 0.98 0.42 -18.89
N THR A 162 1.71 -0.46 -19.56
CA THR A 162 1.17 -1.73 -20.05
C THR A 162 1.07 -2.75 -18.92
N SER A 163 0.14 -3.71 -19.02
CA SER A 163 0.00 -4.78 -18.02
C SER A 163 1.29 -5.57 -17.82
N HIS A 164 2.07 -5.78 -18.89
CA HIS A 164 3.36 -6.47 -18.81
C HIS A 164 4.38 -5.69 -17.97
N GLN A 165 4.51 -4.37 -18.18
CA GLN A 165 5.42 -3.54 -17.38
C GLN A 165 5.01 -3.51 -15.91
N VAL A 166 3.70 -3.40 -15.65
CA VAL A 166 3.17 -3.41 -14.28
C VAL A 166 3.45 -4.74 -13.59
N GLN A 167 3.29 -5.86 -14.31
CA GLN A 167 3.56 -7.20 -13.77
C GLN A 167 5.05 -7.47 -13.57
N ALA A 168 5.92 -6.93 -14.42
CA ALA A 168 7.37 -7.04 -14.26
C ALA A 168 7.84 -6.40 -12.93
N LEU A 169 7.24 -5.27 -12.54
CA LEU A 169 7.50 -4.65 -11.23
C LEU A 169 7.14 -5.56 -10.05
N ALA A 170 6.15 -6.45 -10.21
CA ALA A 170 5.74 -7.35 -9.14
C ALA A 170 6.87 -8.31 -8.74
N SER A 171 7.68 -8.75 -9.70
CA SER A 171 8.76 -9.71 -9.50
C SER A 171 9.89 -9.16 -8.62
N ASP A 172 10.09 -7.84 -8.60
CA ASP A 172 11.09 -7.18 -7.75
C ASP A 172 10.72 -7.25 -6.24
N TYR A 173 9.42 -7.37 -5.95
CA TYR A 173 8.88 -7.27 -4.59
C TYR A 173 8.22 -8.55 -4.09
N GLU A 174 8.03 -9.54 -4.97
CA GLU A 174 7.67 -10.89 -4.55
C GLU A 174 8.73 -11.29 -3.52
N PRO A 175 8.35 -11.47 -2.23
CA PRO A 175 9.31 -11.80 -1.19
C PRO A 175 10.04 -13.00 -1.72
N GLN A 176 11.36 -12.85 -1.91
CA GLN A 176 12.19 -13.80 -2.64
C GLN A 176 11.61 -15.16 -2.32
N LYS A 177 10.93 -15.76 -3.30
CA LYS A 177 10.90 -17.21 -3.34
C LYS A 177 12.39 -17.48 -3.35
N ARG A 178 12.98 -17.72 -2.16
CA ARG A 178 14.20 -18.52 -2.02
C ARG A 178 13.93 -19.58 -3.03
N PRO A 179 14.66 -19.60 -4.16
CA PRO A 179 14.21 -20.25 -5.35
C PRO A 179 13.67 -21.57 -4.86
N LEU A 180 12.36 -21.77 -5.03
CA LEU A 180 11.81 -23.09 -4.96
C LEU A 180 12.49 -23.70 -6.16
N VAL A 181 13.72 -24.16 -5.94
CA VAL A 181 14.44 -24.99 -6.87
C VAL A 181 13.43 -26.10 -7.03
N THR A 182 12.81 -26.12 -8.20
CA THR A 182 11.98 -27.22 -8.67
C THR A 182 12.84 -28.47 -8.89
N GLY A 183 14.08 -28.47 -8.41
CA GLY A 183 14.80 -29.66 -7.97
C GLY A 183 14.66 -29.76 -6.45
N SER A 184 14.02 -30.82 -5.98
CA SER A 184 14.33 -31.52 -4.73
C SER A 184 15.28 -30.75 -3.80
N ILE A 185 14.83 -30.33 -2.60
CA ILE A 185 15.75 -29.94 -1.50
C ILE A 185 16.96 -30.86 -1.57
N THR A 186 18.16 -30.32 -1.73
CA THR A 186 19.32 -31.19 -1.84
C THR A 186 19.56 -31.84 -0.49
N TYR A 187 20.13 -33.03 -0.48
CA TYR A 187 20.45 -33.71 0.78
C TYR A 187 21.36 -32.85 1.67
N GLN A 188 22.27 -32.05 1.09
CA GLN A 188 23.10 -31.10 1.84
C GLN A 188 22.28 -29.97 2.48
N ASP A 189 21.25 -29.46 1.79
CA ASP A 189 20.35 -28.45 2.33
C ASP A 189 19.51 -29.00 3.49
N ALA A 190 19.03 -30.24 3.37
CA ALA A 190 18.31 -30.90 4.45
C ALA A 190 19.19 -31.07 5.70
N LEU A 191 20.46 -31.48 5.52
CA LEU A 191 21.43 -31.62 6.62
C LEU A 191 21.69 -30.27 7.29
N ARG A 192 21.90 -29.20 6.51
CA ARG A 192 22.04 -27.84 7.02
C ARG A 192 20.80 -27.36 7.76
N LEU A 193 19.60 -27.64 7.23
CA LEU A 193 18.33 -27.23 7.84
C LEU A 193 18.13 -27.85 9.23
N LEU A 194 18.52 -29.12 9.41
CA LEU A 194 18.47 -29.79 10.71
C LEU A 194 19.70 -29.49 11.60
N GLY A 195 20.73 -28.84 11.06
CA GLY A 195 21.98 -28.55 11.77
C GLY A 195 22.79 -29.81 12.10
N VAL A 196 22.80 -30.78 11.19
CA VAL A 196 23.48 -32.08 11.35
C VAL A 196 24.44 -32.34 10.19
N SER A 197 25.39 -33.25 10.40
CA SER A 197 26.41 -33.63 9.42
C SER A 197 26.00 -34.87 8.61
N ALA A 198 26.60 -35.03 7.42
CA ALA A 198 26.56 -36.29 6.66
C ALA A 198 27.15 -37.49 7.40
N THR A 199 27.87 -37.26 8.51
CA THR A 199 28.40 -38.30 9.42
C THR A 199 27.64 -38.41 10.74
N SER A 200 26.60 -37.59 10.96
CA SER A 200 25.82 -37.66 12.20
C SER A 200 25.08 -38.99 12.34
N GLU A 201 25.04 -39.49 13.57
CA GLU A 201 24.32 -40.70 13.96
C GLU A 201 22.79 -40.52 13.84
N PRO A 202 22.01 -41.57 13.51
CA PRO A 202 20.54 -41.48 13.38
C PRO A 202 19.85 -40.93 14.63
N ALA A 203 20.34 -41.28 15.82
CA ALA A 203 19.82 -40.76 17.09
C ALA A 203 19.99 -39.24 17.21
N GLN A 204 21.12 -38.70 16.73
CA GLN A 204 21.41 -37.26 16.71
C GLN A 204 20.45 -36.53 15.76
N ILE A 205 20.20 -37.10 14.58
CA ILE A 205 19.27 -36.54 13.58
C ILE A 205 17.85 -36.47 14.14
N LYS A 206 17.34 -37.57 14.74
CA LYS A 206 16.02 -37.60 15.39
C LYS A 206 15.91 -36.61 16.55
N ARG A 207 16.99 -36.41 17.32
CA ARG A 207 17.01 -35.44 18.43
C ARG A 207 16.99 -34.00 17.91
N ALA A 208 17.78 -33.70 16.87
CA ALA A 208 17.80 -32.39 16.23
C ALA A 208 16.43 -32.03 15.63
N TYR A 209 15.81 -32.97 14.91
CA TYR A 209 14.47 -32.83 14.35
C TYR A 209 13.42 -32.52 15.43
N ARG A 210 13.32 -33.35 16.48
CA ARG A 210 12.35 -33.14 17.58
C ARG A 210 12.56 -31.81 18.29
N ARG A 211 13.81 -31.39 18.48
CA ARG A 211 14.14 -30.09 19.08
C ARG A 211 13.67 -28.93 18.22
N LEU A 212 13.92 -28.98 16.91
CA LEU A 212 13.51 -27.92 15.98
C LEU A 212 11.98 -27.87 15.82
N LEU A 213 11.33 -29.03 15.75
CA LEU A 213 9.87 -29.13 15.67
C LEU A 213 9.19 -28.53 16.91
N SER A 214 9.69 -28.84 18.11
CA SER A 214 9.16 -28.29 19.36
C SER A 214 9.34 -26.77 19.49
N ARG A 215 10.41 -26.22 18.91
CA ARG A 215 10.67 -24.77 18.90
C ARG A 215 9.76 -24.00 17.93
N HIS A 216 9.41 -24.61 16.80
CA HIS A 216 8.60 -23.98 15.76
C HIS A 216 7.16 -24.49 15.72
N HIS A 217 6.68 -25.14 16.77
CA HIS A 217 5.34 -25.71 16.77
C HIS A 217 4.26 -24.60 16.77
N PRO A 218 3.34 -24.56 15.79
CA PRO A 218 2.39 -23.47 15.62
C PRO A 218 1.52 -23.24 16.85
N ASP A 219 1.03 -24.30 17.51
CA ASP A 219 0.21 -24.18 18.72
C ASP A 219 0.94 -23.54 19.90
N LYS A 220 2.25 -23.83 20.04
CA LYS A 220 3.08 -23.29 21.12
C LYS A 220 3.37 -21.82 20.89
N ILE A 221 3.61 -21.45 19.64
CA ILE A 221 3.79 -20.07 19.21
C ILE A 221 2.48 -19.29 19.38
N ALA A 222 1.35 -19.84 18.96
CA ALA A 222 0.03 -19.24 19.16
C ALA A 222 -0.30 -19.02 20.65
N GLY A 223 -0.01 -20.00 21.51
CA GLY A 223 -0.23 -19.90 22.96
C GLY A 223 0.67 -18.90 23.69
N SER A 224 1.75 -18.42 23.06
CA SER A 224 2.69 -17.43 23.62
C SER A 224 2.30 -15.97 23.35
N GLY A 225 1.12 -15.73 22.77
CA GLY A 225 0.67 -14.38 22.37
C GLY A 225 1.28 -13.88 21.05
N ALA A 226 1.78 -14.80 20.23
CA ALA A 226 2.36 -14.47 18.93
C ALA A 226 1.31 -13.97 17.92
N THR A 227 1.74 -13.13 16.99
CA THR A 227 0.89 -12.63 15.91
C THR A 227 0.53 -13.73 14.91
N ALA A 228 -0.55 -13.54 14.15
CA ALA A 228 -0.95 -14.49 13.10
C ALA A 228 0.17 -14.74 12.06
N LEU A 229 1.02 -13.74 11.80
CA LEU A 229 2.19 -13.88 10.93
C LEU A 229 3.21 -14.85 11.53
N GLN A 230 3.53 -14.71 12.81
CA GLN A 230 4.49 -15.58 13.51
C GLN A 230 4.00 -17.03 13.58
N VAL A 231 2.69 -17.26 13.78
CA VAL A 231 2.09 -18.61 13.75
C VAL A 231 2.19 -19.22 12.35
N ARG A 232 2.02 -18.40 11.30
CA ARG A 232 2.16 -18.84 9.91
C ARG A 232 3.61 -19.17 9.56
N GLU A 233 4.57 -18.34 9.95
CA GLU A 233 6.01 -18.62 9.79
C GLU A 233 6.42 -19.92 10.50
N ALA A 234 5.90 -20.15 11.71
CA ALA A 234 6.11 -21.38 12.45
C ALA A 234 5.54 -22.61 11.71
N THR A 235 4.37 -22.47 11.07
CA THR A 235 3.74 -23.51 10.26
C THR A 235 4.58 -23.86 9.02
N ASP A 236 5.02 -22.84 8.29
CA ASP A 236 5.84 -23.03 7.09
C ASP A 236 7.19 -23.66 7.47
N LYS A 237 7.80 -23.22 8.57
CA LYS A 237 9.05 -23.81 9.09
C LYS A 237 8.89 -25.28 9.51
N THR A 238 7.77 -25.62 10.14
CA THR A 238 7.44 -27.00 10.52
C THR A 238 7.35 -27.90 9.30
N ARG A 239 6.72 -27.41 8.21
CA ARG A 239 6.62 -28.13 6.94
C ARG A 239 8.01 -28.36 6.30
N GLU A 240 8.85 -27.32 6.24
CA GLU A 240 10.23 -27.45 5.74
C GLU A 240 11.04 -28.49 6.53
N LEU A 241 10.96 -28.45 7.87
CA LEU A 241 11.65 -29.39 8.75
C LEU A 241 11.20 -30.83 8.52
N HIS A 242 9.91 -31.05 8.26
CA HIS A 242 9.38 -32.37 7.97
C HIS A 242 9.89 -32.89 6.63
N THR A 243 9.86 -32.08 5.57
CA THR A 243 10.39 -32.45 4.26
C THR A 243 11.88 -32.80 4.32
N ALA A 244 12.69 -32.01 5.02
CA ALA A 244 14.11 -32.28 5.20
C ALA A 244 14.39 -33.57 5.99
N TYR A 245 13.64 -33.82 7.06
CA TYR A 245 13.76 -35.04 7.84
C TYR A 245 13.41 -36.29 7.01
N THR A 246 12.31 -36.24 6.25
CA THR A 246 11.90 -37.35 5.38
C THR A 246 12.96 -37.67 4.34
N LEU A 247 13.53 -36.66 3.68
CA LEU A 247 14.60 -36.84 2.69
C LEU A 247 15.86 -37.48 3.31
N ILE A 248 16.28 -37.02 4.50
CA ILE A 248 17.44 -37.60 5.19
C ILE A 248 17.18 -39.04 5.60
N ARG A 249 15.96 -39.31 6.10
CA ARG A 249 15.53 -40.63 6.52
C ARG A 249 15.51 -41.62 5.34
N GLU A 250 14.98 -41.21 4.19
CA GLU A 250 14.95 -42.02 2.96
C GLU A 250 16.36 -42.35 2.46
N ARG A 251 17.29 -41.39 2.51
CA ARG A 251 18.66 -41.59 2.00
C ARG A 251 19.57 -42.39 2.95
N ARG A 252 19.28 -42.39 4.25
CA ARG A 252 20.05 -43.08 5.29
C ARG A 252 19.41 -44.37 5.78
N ASP A 253 18.22 -44.70 5.26
CA ASP A 253 17.45 -45.92 5.53
C ASP A 253 17.34 -46.31 7.02
N PHE A 254 17.01 -45.34 7.88
CA PHE A 254 16.74 -45.61 9.30
C PHE A 254 15.26 -45.41 9.63
N ARG A 255 14.64 -46.39 10.31
CA ARG A 255 13.27 -46.30 10.86
C ARG A 255 13.26 -45.53 12.16
#